data_AF-A0A0G1CQ74-F1
#
_entry.id   AF-A0A0G1CQ74-F1
#
_cell.length_a   1.000
_cell.length_b   1.000
_cell.length_c   1.000
_cell.angle_alpha   90.00
_cell.angle_beta   90.00
_cell.angle_gamma   90.00
#
_symmetry.space_group_name_H-M   'P 1'
#
loop_
_entity.id
_entity.type
_entity.pdbx_description
1 polymer ?
#
loop_
_entity_poly.entity_id
_entity_poly.type
_entity_poly.pdbx_seq_one_letter_code
_entity_poly.pdbx_strand_id
1 'polypeptide(L)' 'MKKCDSCGMPLDANSTSKFADHYCIYCQNQETGDLSKYEQVKEGSIGAAMKFMGKTKPEAEQMVNDMLPTLPRWKKS' A
#
# COMPACT_ATOMS: atom_id res chain seq x y z
N MET A 1 -15.56 4.14 0.37
CA MET A 1 -14.35 4.07 1.22
C MET A 1 -13.16 4.43 0.36
N LYS A 2 -12.39 5.48 0.70
CA LYS A 2 -11.15 5.83 -0.01
C LYS A 2 -10.10 4.74 0.27
N LYS A 3 -9.18 4.54 -0.67
CA LYS A 3 -8.06 3.59 -0.55
C LYS A 3 -6.77 4.32 -0.87
N CYS A 4 -5.67 3.87 -0.27
CA CYS A 4 -4.34 4.38 -0.55
C CYS A 4 -3.96 4.10 -2.01
N ASP A 5 -3.56 5.13 -2.74
CA ASP A 5 -3.20 5.02 -4.15
C ASP A 5 -1.92 4.20 -4.39
N SER A 6 -1.12 3.98 -3.34
CA SER A 6 0.11 3.17 -3.40
C SER A 6 -0.12 1.69 -3.09
N CYS A 7 -0.97 1.34 -2.11
CA CYS A 7 -1.07 -0.04 -1.63
C CYS A 7 -2.50 -0.59 -1.54
N GLY A 8 -3.51 0.21 -1.87
CA GLY A 8 -4.92 -0.21 -1.83
C GLY A 8 -5.50 -0.34 -0.42
N MET A 9 -4.73 -0.02 0.62
CA MET A 9 -5.18 -0.06 2.02
C MET A 9 -6.34 0.93 2.23
N PRO A 10 -7.43 0.53 2.91
CA PRO A 10 -8.49 1.46 3.31
C PRO A 10 -7.93 2.67 4.08
N LEU A 11 -8.48 3.85 3.80
CA LEU A 11 -8.11 5.09 4.48
C LEU A 11 -9.20 5.52 5.46
N ASP A 12 -8.77 5.86 6.68
CA ASP A 12 -9.56 6.40 7.78
C ASP A 12 -8.74 7.44 8.59
N ALA A 13 -9.28 7.91 9.72
CA ALA A 13 -8.64 8.94 10.53
C ALA A 13 -7.27 8.53 11.12
N ASN A 14 -7.01 7.23 11.27
CA ASN A 14 -5.78 6.72 11.89
C ASN A 14 -4.74 6.25 10.86
N SER A 15 -5.17 6.05 9.62
CA SER A 15 -4.34 5.46 8.57
C SER A 15 -4.00 6.42 7.45
N THR A 16 -4.73 7.53 7.31
CA THR A 16 -4.46 8.57 6.29
C THR A 16 -3.20 9.36 6.63
N SER A 17 -2.35 9.63 5.64
CA SER A 17 -1.17 10.46 5.85
C SER A 17 -1.54 11.91 6.15
N LYS A 18 -0.75 12.57 7.01
CA LYS A 18 -0.87 14.01 7.28
C LYS A 18 -0.49 14.90 6.07
N PHE A 19 0.24 14.36 5.09
CA PHE A 19 0.73 15.10 3.93
C PHE A 19 -0.21 14.99 2.72
N ALA A 20 -0.97 13.90 2.59
CA ALA A 20 -1.86 13.67 1.46
C ALA A 20 -3.00 12.71 1.86
N ASP A 21 -4.23 13.08 1.49
CA ASP A 21 -5.47 12.38 1.88
C ASP A 21 -5.76 11.09 1.08
N HIS A 22 -4.91 10.77 0.10
CA HIS A 22 -4.99 9.61 -0.78
C HIS A 22 -3.82 8.63 -0.57
N TYR A 23 -2.95 8.88 0.41
CA TYR A 23 -1.92 7.94 0.85
C TYR A 23 -2.09 7.56 2.30
N CYS A 24 -1.63 6.36 2.65
CA CYS A 24 -1.59 5.92 4.04
C CYS A 24 -0.26 6.23 4.72
N ILE A 25 -0.29 6.22 6.06
CA ILE A 25 0.87 6.44 6.93
C ILE A 25 2.03 5.47 6.69
N TYR A 26 1.79 4.31 6.06
CA TYR A 26 2.81 3.31 5.76
C TYR A 26 3.46 3.49 4.37
N CYS A 27 2.78 4.17 3.44
CA CYS A 27 3.29 4.41 2.10
C CYS A 27 3.95 5.78 1.93
N GLN A 28 3.69 6.70 2.86
CA GLN A 28 4.32 8.01 2.92
C GLN A 28 5.04 8.16 4.26
N ASN A 29 6.26 8.68 4.26
CA ASN A 29 6.99 8.98 5.48
C ASN A 29 6.28 10.14 6.21
N GLN A 30 5.91 9.94 7.49
CA GLN A 30 5.16 10.94 8.26
C GLN A 30 6.04 12.06 8.86
N GLU A 31 7.34 12.06 8.59
CA GLU A 31 8.28 13.13 8.95
C GLU A 31 8.69 13.93 7.70
N THR A 32 9.12 13.26 6.63
CA THR A 32 9.65 13.91 5.42
C THR A 32 8.61 14.12 4.31
N GLY A 33 7.53 13.34 4.31
CA GLY A 33 6.54 13.33 3.24
C GLY A 33 6.94 12.49 2.02
N ASP A 34 8.12 11.86 2.03
CA ASP A 34 8.59 11.02 0.93
C ASP A 34 7.74 9.75 0.79
N LEU A 35 7.47 9.36 -0.46
CA LEU A 35 6.73 8.14 -0.74
C LEU A 35 7.67 6.93 -0.88
N SER A 36 7.27 5.80 -0.29
CA SER A 36 7.96 4.51 -0.46
C SER A 36 8.01 4.09 -1.92
N LYS A 37 9.12 3.45 -2.33
CA LYS A 37 9.32 2.92 -3.69
C LYS A 37 8.42 1.70 -3.93
N TYR A 38 8.22 1.35 -5.20
CA TYR A 38 7.36 0.22 -5.60
C TYR A 38 7.73 -1.08 -4.86
N GLU A 39 9.00 -1.48 -4.86
CA GLU A 39 9.45 -2.71 -4.18
C GLU A 39 9.21 -2.67 -2.66
N GLN A 40 9.42 -1.52 -2.00
CA GLN A 40 9.15 -1.37 -0.57
C GLN A 40 7.65 -1.53 -0.26
N VAL A 41 6.80 -0.94 -1.10
CA VAL A 41 5.34 -1.09 -0.98
C VAL A 41 4.90 -2.53 -1.24
N LYS A 42 5.53 -3.20 -2.21
CA LYS A 42 5.30 -4.63 -2.51
C LYS A 42 5.66 -5.53 -1.33
N GLU A 43 6.87 -5.41 -0.80
CA GLU A 43 7.32 -6.18 0.36
C GLU A 43 6.42 -5.95 1.58
N GLY A 44 6.09 -4.68 1.88
CA GLY A 44 5.19 -4.33 2.97
C GLY A 44 3.77 -4.90 2.78
N SER A 45 3.25 -4.88 1.55
CA SER A 45 1.93 -5.43 1.23
C SER A 45 1.88 -6.95 1.35
N ILE A 46 2.95 -7.65 0.95
CA ILE A 46 3.08 -9.11 1.12
C ILE A 46 3.08 -9.45 2.61
N GLY A 47 3.89 -8.73 3.41
CA GLY A 47 3.93 -8.93 4.85
C GLY A 47 2.58 -8.68 5.53
N ALA A 48 1.87 -7.63 5.11
CA ALA A 48 0.53 -7.33 5.60
C ALA A 48 -0.49 -8.41 5.24
N ALA A 49 -0.47 -8.90 3.99
CA ALA A 49 -1.36 -9.97 3.53
C ALA A 49 -1.13 -11.28 4.30
N MET A 50 0.13 -11.63 4.57
CA MET A 50 0.46 -12.80 5.39
C MET A 50 -0.02 -12.61 6.85
N LYS A 51 0.30 -11.47 7.46
CA LYS A 51 0.02 -11.21 8.88
C LYS A 51 -1.47 -11.03 9.19
N PHE A 52 -2.20 -10.28 8.36
CA PHE A 52 -3.56 -9.85 8.67
C PHE A 52 -4.63 -10.63 7.91
N MET A 53 -4.28 -11.26 6.79
CA MET A 53 -5.23 -12.04 5.97
C MET A 53 -4.96 -13.55 6.04
N GLY A 54 -3.94 -13.98 6.79
CA GLY A 54 -3.60 -15.40 6.97
C GLY A 54 -3.11 -16.09 5.70
N LYS A 55 -2.65 -15.32 4.70
CA LYS A 55 -2.17 -15.87 3.43
C LYS A 55 -0.80 -16.51 3.59
N THR A 56 -0.56 -17.58 2.85
CA THR A 56 0.81 -18.07 2.63
C THR A 56 1.62 -17.05 1.81
N LYS A 57 2.95 -17.15 1.85
CA LYS A 57 3.82 -16.26 1.07
C LYS A 57 3.49 -16.29 -0.44
N PRO A 58 3.31 -17.45 -1.11
CA PRO A 58 2.96 -17.48 -2.53
C PRO A 58 1.61 -16.82 -2.84
N GLU A 59 0.59 -17.04 -2.01
CA GLU A 59 -0.72 -16.40 -2.19
C GLU A 59 -0.66 -14.88 -1.99
N ALA A 60 0.14 -14.42 -1.03
CA ALA A 60 0.36 -13.00 -0.78
C ALA A 60 1.14 -12.35 -1.93
N GLU A 61 2.19 -12.99 -2.43
CA GLU A 61 2.97 -12.53 -3.58
C GLU A 61 2.09 -12.40 -4.82
N GLN A 62 1.29 -13.43 -5.14
CA GLN A 62 0.37 -13.40 -6.26
C GLN A 62 -0.64 -12.26 -6.11
N MET A 63 -1.33 -12.18 -4.97
CA MET A 63 -2.30 -11.11 -4.69
C MET A 63 -1.69 -9.71 -4.89
N VAL A 64 -0.50 -9.48 -4.36
CA VAL A 64 0.15 -8.16 -4.43
C VAL A 64 0.62 -7.84 -5.85
N ASN A 65 1.16 -8.82 -6.58
CA ASN A 65 1.57 -8.66 -7.98
C ASN A 65 0.38 -8.35 -8.90
N ASP A 66 -0.79 -8.94 -8.63
CA ASP A 66 -2.00 -8.66 -9.40
C ASP A 66 -2.61 -7.30 -9.02
N MET A 67 -2.57 -6.93 -7.74
CA MET A 67 -3.21 -5.73 -7.22
C MET A 67 -2.42 -4.45 -7.52
N LEU A 68 -1.12 -4.39 -7.17
CA LEU A 68 -0.36 -3.14 -7.18
C LEU A 68 -0.37 -2.42 -8.53
N PRO A 69 -0.15 -3.08 -9.70
CA PRO A 69 -0.14 -2.40 -10.99
C PRO A 69 -1.47 -1.72 -11.35
N THR A 70 -2.58 -2.12 -10.72
CA THR A 70 -3.90 -1.55 -10.96
C THR A 70 -4.19 -0.27 -10.16
N LEU A 71 -3.34 0.05 -9.18
CA LEU A 71 -3.53 1.18 -8.29
C LEU A 71 -3.10 2.50 -8.96
N PRO A 72 -3.74 3.64 -8.63
CA PRO A 72 -3.53 4.91 -9.31
C PRO A 72 -2.07 5.37 -9.40
N ARG A 73 -1.26 5.15 -8.36
CA ARG A 73 0.15 5.56 -8.37
C ARG A 73 1.01 4.80 -9.37
N TRP A 74 0.64 3.56 -9.68
CA TRP A 74 1.48 2.63 -10.45
C TRP A 74 0.97 2.38 -11.86
N LYS A 75 -0.26 2.78 -12.15
CA LYS A 75 -0.77 2.82 -13.51
C LYS A 75 0.15 3.72 -14.33
N LYS A 76 0.75 3.15 -15.38
CA LYS A 76 1.37 3.95 -16.43
C LYS A 76 0.26 4.75 -17.10
N SER A 77 0.38 6.07 -17.09
CA SER A 77 -0.47 6.99 -17.84
C SER A 77 -0.46 6.68 -19.33
#